data_AF-A0A6I6QZ72-F1
#
_entry.id   AF-A0A6I6QZ72-F1
#
_cell.length_a   1.000
_cell.length_b   1.000
_cell.length_c   1.000
_cell.angle_alpha   90.00
_cell.angle_beta   90.00
_cell.angle_gamma   90.00
#
_symmetry.space_group_name_H-M   'P 1'
#
loop_
_entity.id
_entity.type
_entity.pdbx_description
1 polymer ?
#
loop_
_entity_poly.entity_id
_entity_poly.type
_entity_poly.pdbx_seq_one_letter_code
_entity_poly.pdbx_strand_id
1 'polypeptide(L)' 'MNDLVEFAIERNYDRILHSERGEQYDGCEDDLREGLRLLAEHGLKYGDSVEKVVSNLNTTDPAAPGMALLYY' A
#
# COMPACT_ATOMS: atom_id res chain seq x y z
N MET A 1 -13.06 -3.45 -4.42
CA MET A 1 -12.37 -2.40 -3.62
C MET A 1 -12.92 -1.05 -4.09
N ASN A 2 -12.82 0.03 -3.31
CA ASN A 2 -13.29 1.36 -3.73
C ASN A 2 -12.34 1.95 -4.80
N ASP A 3 -12.85 2.55 -5.87
CA ASP A 3 -12.06 3.08 -6.99
C ASP A 3 -10.97 4.08 -6.56
N LEU A 4 -11.24 4.90 -5.54
CA LEU A 4 -10.24 5.84 -5.00
C LEU A 4 -9.11 5.13 -4.27
N VAL A 5 -9.42 4.04 -3.59
CA VAL A 5 -8.44 3.20 -2.90
C VAL A 5 -7.58 2.45 -3.91
N GLU A 6 -8.20 1.90 -4.96
CA GLU A 6 -7.48 1.22 -6.04
C GLU A 6 -6.55 2.19 -6.78
N PHE A 7 -7.03 3.38 -7.13
CA PHE A 7 -6.18 4.43 -7.71
C PHE A 7 -5.03 4.82 -6.77
N ALA A 8 -5.29 4.94 -5.47
CA ALA A 8 -4.24 5.25 -4.49
C ALA A 8 -3.20 4.13 -4.38
N ILE A 9 -3.60 2.85 -4.48
CA ILE A 9 -2.66 1.71 -4.49
C ILE A 9 -1.75 1.82 -5.71
N GLU A 10 -2.31 1.92 -6.92
CA GLU A 10 -1.52 1.95 -8.16
C GLU A 10 -0.57 3.16 -8.22
N ARG A 11 -1.06 4.34 -7.83
CA ARG A 11 -0.25 5.56 -7.78
C ARG A 11 0.91 5.42 -6.80
N ASN A 12 0.68 4.83 -5.62
CA ASN A 12 1.72 4.70 -4.60
C ASN A 12 2.67 3.55 -4.88
N TYR A 13 2.21 2.48 -5.51
CA TYR A 13 3.05 1.43 -6.07
C TYR A 13 4.09 2.02 -7.02
N ASP A 14 3.62 2.75 -8.05
CA ASP A 14 4.51 3.38 -9.05
C ASP A 14 5.45 4.41 -8.41
N ARG A 15 4.94 5.24 -7.49
CA ARG A 15 5.74 6.23 -6.76
C ARG A 15 6.86 5.59 -5.93
N ILE A 16 6.59 4.48 -5.24
CA ILE A 16 7.58 3.80 -4.39
C ILE A 16 8.62 3.12 -5.26
N LEU A 17 8.18 2.37 -6.29
CA LEU A 17 9.04 1.64 -7.20
C LEU A 17 10.07 2.54 -7.90
N HIS A 18 9.69 3.77 -8.24
CA HIS A 18 10.58 4.74 -8.90
C HIS A 18 11.28 5.72 -7.93
N SER A 19 11.17 5.51 -6.62
CA SER A 19 11.88 6.32 -5.62
C SER A 19 13.18 5.65 -5.17
N GLU A 20 13.98 6.34 -4.36
CA GLU A 20 15.16 5.74 -3.69
C GLU A 20 14.79 4.53 -2.82
N ARG A 21 13.52 4.38 -2.42
CA ARG A 21 13.04 3.20 -1.67
C ARG A 21 12.72 2.02 -2.57
N GLY A 22 12.59 2.23 -3.88
CA GLY A 22 12.29 1.17 -4.84
C GLY A 22 13.29 0.03 -4.76
N GLU A 23 14.58 0.36 -4.55
CA GLU A 23 15.66 -0.61 -4.37
C GLU A 23 15.41 -1.61 -3.22
N GLN A 24 14.59 -1.26 -2.23
CA GLN A 24 14.22 -2.18 -1.13
C GLN A 24 13.22 -3.26 -1.56
N TYR A 25 12.56 -3.05 -2.69
CA TYR A 25 11.51 -3.90 -3.24
C TYR A 25 11.92 -4.53 -4.59
N ASP A 26 13.17 -4.38 -5.03
CA ASP A 26 13.70 -5.03 -6.22
C ASP A 26 13.53 -6.56 -6.13
N GLY A 27 12.79 -7.15 -7.07
CA GLY A 27 12.44 -8.57 -7.06
C GLY A 27 11.32 -8.96 -6.09
N CYS A 28 10.71 -7.98 -5.41
CA CYS A 28 9.56 -8.13 -4.52
C CYS A 28 8.41 -7.17 -4.93
N GLU A 29 8.31 -6.83 -6.22
CA GLU A 29 7.35 -5.83 -6.71
C GLU A 29 5.90 -6.30 -6.54
N ASP A 30 5.63 -7.59 -6.73
CA ASP A 30 4.32 -8.17 -6.47
C ASP A 30 3.95 -8.08 -4.97
N ASP A 31 4.92 -8.35 -4.09
CA ASP A 31 4.72 -8.23 -2.65
C ASP A 31 4.50 -6.77 -2.25
N LEU A 32 5.23 -5.83 -2.85
CA LEU A 32 5.02 -4.39 -2.67
C LEU A 32 3.55 -4.02 -2.97
N ARG A 33 3.03 -4.47 -4.12
CA ARG A 33 1.64 -4.19 -4.51
C ARG A 33 0.64 -4.85 -3.57
N GLU A 34 0.89 -6.10 -3.16
CA GLU A 34 0.03 -6.83 -2.24
C GLU A 34 0.06 -6.23 -0.83
N GLY A 35 1.21 -5.75 -0.35
CA GLY A 35 1.33 -5.04 0.92
C GLY A 35 0.45 -3.78 0.96
N LEU A 36 0.49 -2.96 -0.10
CA LEU A 36 -0.40 -1.79 -0.22
C LEU A 36 -1.88 -2.20 -0.18
N ARG A 37 -2.23 -3.28 -0.87
CA ARG A 37 -3.59 -3.82 -0.89
C ARG A 37 -4.02 -4.30 0.49
N LEU A 38 -3.18 -5.06 1.19
CA LEU A 38 -3.47 -5.57 2.53
C LEU A 38 -3.62 -4.45 3.55
N LEU A 39 -2.79 -3.41 3.48
CA LEU A 39 -2.96 -2.24 4.33
C LEU A 39 -4.34 -1.60 4.12
N ALA A 40 -4.77 -1.48 2.87
CA ALA A 40 -6.05 -0.89 2.52
C ALA A 40 -7.23 -1.77 2.96
N GLU A 41 -7.18 -3.07 2.68
CA GLU A 41 -8.20 -4.04 3.08
C GLU A 41 -8.32 -4.13 4.61
N HIS A 42 -7.19 -4.13 5.32
CA HIS A 42 -7.16 -4.12 6.77
C HIS A 42 -7.84 -2.86 7.33
N GLY A 43 -7.47 -1.66 6.84
CA GLY A 43 -8.11 -0.41 7.25
C GLY A 43 -9.63 -0.45 7.08
N LEU A 44 -10.10 -0.84 5.89
CA LEU A 44 -11.54 -0.93 5.60
C LEU A 44 -12.24 -1.96 6.49
N LYS A 45 -11.63 -3.12 6.73
CA LYS A 45 -12.19 -4.18 7.58
C LYS A 45 -12.38 -3.74 9.03
N TYR A 46 -11.47 -2.90 9.54
CA TYR A 46 -11.51 -2.42 10.93
C TYR A 46 -12.16 -1.03 11.08
N GLY A 47 -12.86 -0.56 10.05
CA GLY A 47 -13.74 0.60 10.13
C GLY A 47 -13.10 1.94 9.80
N ASP A 48 -11.91 1.96 9.19
CA ASP A 48 -11.38 3.20 8.63
C ASP A 48 -12.23 3.68 7.46
N SER A 49 -12.42 5.00 7.36
CA SER A 49 -13.06 5.59 6.19
C SER A 49 -12.17 5.45 4.95
N VAL A 50 -12.79 5.54 3.78
CA VAL A 50 -12.06 5.57 2.50
C VAL A 50 -11.01 6.70 2.50
N GLU A 51 -11.33 7.89 3.02
CA GLU A 51 -10.34 8.99 3.06
C GLU A 51 -9.16 8.67 3.98
N LYS A 52 -9.41 8.02 5.11
CA LYS A 52 -8.34 7.61 6.03
C LYS A 52 -7.44 6.55 5.41
N VAL A 53 -8.02 5.56 4.73
CA VAL A 53 -7.25 4.54 3.99
C VAL A 53 -6.38 5.17 2.91
N VAL A 54 -6.94 6.08 2.10
CA VAL A 54 -6.18 6.81 1.07
C VAL A 54 -5.09 7.68 1.70
N SER A 55 -5.37 8.32 2.84
CA SER A 55 -4.35 9.08 3.59
C SER A 55 -3.20 8.20 4.06
N ASN A 56 -3.50 7.01 4.60
CA ASN A 56 -2.48 6.03 5.02
C ASN A 56 -1.62 5.56 3.83
N LEU A 57 -2.24 5.29 2.68
CA LEU A 57 -1.54 4.91 1.44
C LEU A 57 -0.63 6.04 0.91
N ASN A 58 -0.90 7.30 1.22
CA ASN A 58 -0.08 8.42 0.76
C ASN A 58 1.14 8.71 1.66
N THR A 59 1.31 7.99 2.77
CA THR A 59 2.47 8.12 3.66
C THR A 59 3.79 7.77 2.95
N THR A 60 4.94 8.01 3.59
CA THR A 60 6.26 7.84 2.94
C THR A 60 6.54 6.40 2.51
N ASP A 61 6.09 5.41 3.29
CA ASP A 61 6.22 3.99 2.96
C ASP A 61 5.03 3.20 3.51
N PRO A 62 3.87 3.28 2.84
CA PRO A 62 2.68 2.49 3.16
C PRO A 62 2.87 0.98 2.92
N ALA A 63 3.88 0.58 2.13
CA ALA A 63 4.11 -0.82 1.83
C ALA A 63 4.69 -1.55 3.02
N ALA A 64 5.63 -0.96 3.76
CA ALA A 64 6.22 -1.57 4.96
C ALA A 64 5.19 -2.13 5.98
N PRO A 65 4.18 -1.39 6.46
CA PRO A 65 3.16 -1.94 7.37
C PRO A 65 2.26 -2.97 6.68
N GLY A 66 2.01 -2.85 5.38
CA GLY A 66 1.25 -3.82 4.59
C GLY A 66 1.99 -5.15 4.40
N MET A 67 3.29 -5.07 4.12
CA MET A 67 4.21 -6.19 4.01
C MET A 67 4.33 -6.96 5.33
N ALA A 68 4.29 -6.25 6.46
CA ALA A 68 4.23 -6.92 7.77
C ALA A 68 3.00 -7.84 7.88
N LEU A 69 1.87 -7.51 7.24
CA LEU A 69 0.66 -8.34 7.23
C LEU A 69 0.78 -9.60 6.35
N LEU A 70 1.77 -9.67 5.43
CA LEU A 70 2.00 -10.89 4.63
C LEU A 70 2.55 -12.05 5.47
N TYR A 71 3.24 -11.73 6.57
CA TYR A 71 3.95 -12.70 7.41
C TYR A 71 3.25 -13.00 8.75
N TYR A 72 2.04 -12.46 8.96
CA TYR A 72 1.21 -12.62 10.16
C TYR A 72 -0.09 -13.36 9.85
#